data_AF-A0A950YJF5-F1
#
_entry.id   AF-A0A950YJF5-F1
#
_cell.length_a   1.000
_cell.length_b   1.000
_cell.length_c   1.000
_cell.angle_alpha   90.00
_cell.angle_beta   90.00
_cell.angle_gamma   90.00
#
_symmetry.space_group_name_H-M   'P 1'
#
loop_
_entity.id
_entity.type
_entity.pdbx_description
1 polymer ?
#
loop_
_entity_poly.entity_id
_entity_poly.type
_entity_poly.pdbx_seq_one_letter_code
_entity_poly.pdbx_strand_id
1 'polypeptide(L)' 'MRHGAGVEALALSGRTDEAGELMEEMVSLGGDLGLYAEEMEPGTHAMWGNYPQALTHLALISAADILASSARRAQARSPL' A
#
# COMPACT_ATOMS: atom_id res chain seq x y z
N MET A 1 0.36 -5.56 -10.06
CA MET A 1 0.37 -5.06 -8.66
C MET A 1 -0.33 -6.05 -7.69
N ARG A 2 0.36 -7.04 -7.12
CA ARG A 2 -0.21 -7.98 -6.12
C ARG A 2 -0.10 -7.51 -4.66
N HIS A 3 0.61 -6.40 -4.38
CA HIS A 3 0.97 -5.99 -3.02
C HIS A 3 -0.07 -5.09 -2.32
N GLY A 4 -0.85 -4.28 -3.07
CA GLY A 4 -1.84 -3.37 -2.45
C GLY A 4 -2.92 -4.08 -1.63
N ALA A 5 -3.34 -5.26 -2.10
CA ALA A 5 -4.27 -6.14 -1.36
C ALA A 5 -3.68 -6.66 -0.03
N GLY A 6 -2.35 -6.73 0.09
CA GLY A 6 -1.67 -7.18 1.30
C GLY A 6 -1.81 -6.18 2.46
N VAL A 7 -1.63 -4.88 2.17
CA VAL A 7 -1.80 -3.82 3.18
C VAL A 7 -3.24 -3.79 3.68
N GLU A 8 -4.22 -3.86 2.78
CA GLU A 8 -5.64 -3.89 3.15
C GLU A 8 -5.96 -5.10 4.03
N ALA A 9 -5.48 -6.30 3.66
CA ALA A 9 -5.71 -7.52 4.43
C ALA A 9 -5.11 -7.44 5.84
N LEU A 10 -3.88 -6.94 5.98
CA LEU A 10 -3.23 -6.74 7.27
C LEU A 10 -3.99 -5.70 8.12
N ALA A 11 -4.33 -4.55 7.53
CA ALA A 11 -5.06 -3.49 8.22
C ALA A 11 -6.46 -3.93 8.68
N LEU A 12 -7.18 -4.71 7.88
CA LEU A 12 -8.51 -5.22 8.22
C LEU A 12 -8.46 -6.34 9.27
N SER A 13 -7.36 -7.09 9.34
CA SER A 13 -7.12 -8.09 10.38
C SER A 13 -6.63 -7.51 11.72
N GLY A 14 -6.49 -6.19 11.82
CA GLY A 14 -6.02 -5.49 13.02
C GLY A 14 -4.50 -5.47 13.19
N ARG A 15 -3.75 -5.99 12.23
CA ARG A 15 -2.28 -5.98 12.18
C ARG A 15 -1.79 -4.67 11.55
N THR A 16 -2.12 -3.55 12.19
CA THR A 16 -1.91 -2.21 11.62
C THR A 16 -0.44 -1.83 11.50
N ASP A 17 0.41 -2.34 12.38
CA ASP A 17 1.86 -2.03 12.35
C ASP A 17 2.52 -2.70 11.14
N GLU A 18 2.27 -4.01 10.95
CA GLU A 18 2.76 -4.76 9.78
C GLU A 18 2.16 -4.22 8.46
N ALA A 19 0.91 -3.75 8.50
CA ALA A 19 0.30 -3.07 7.36
C ALA A 19 1.02 -1.75 7.03
N GLY A 20 1.49 -1.03 8.07
CA GLY A 20 2.28 0.19 7.94
C GLY A 20 3.65 -0.07 7.33
N GLU A 21 4.37 -1.07 7.83
CA GLU A 21 5.67 -1.49 7.28
C GLU A 21 5.57 -1.85 5.80
N LEU A 22 4.56 -2.64 5.44
CA LEU A 22 4.32 -3.01 4.03
C LEU A 22 3.93 -1.79 3.18
N MET A 23 3.13 -0.85 3.72
CA MET A 23 2.79 0.38 3.01
C MET A 23 4.03 1.24 2.74
N GLU A 24 4.93 1.38 3.71
CA GLU A 24 6.20 2.10 3.55
C GLU A 24 7.07 1.46 2.46
N GLU A 25 7.18 0.14 2.46
CA GLU A 25 7.86 -0.60 1.39
C GLU A 25 7.22 -0.28 0.03
N MET A 26 5.89 -0.36 -0.09
CA MET A 26 5.20 -0.06 -1.35
C MET A 26 5.41 1.38 -1.83
N VAL A 27 5.40 2.35 -0.92
CA VAL A 27 5.67 3.77 -1.25
C VAL A 27 7.11 3.94 -1.74
N SER A 28 8.07 3.22 -1.16
CA SER A 28 9.49 3.29 -1.57
C SER A 28 9.75 2.77 -2.99
N LEU A 29 8.85 1.94 -3.53
CA LEU A 29 8.95 1.36 -4.87
C LEU A 29 8.47 2.30 -6.00
N GLY A 30 7.98 3.49 -5.66
CA GLY A 30 7.65 4.50 -6.67
C GLY A 30 8.90 4.91 -7.46
N GLY A 31 8.74 5.21 -8.75
CA GLY A 31 9.86 5.73 -9.56
C GLY A 31 10.29 7.13 -9.09
N ASP A 32 11.20 7.78 -9.80
CA ASP A 32 11.74 9.10 -9.41
C ASP A 32 10.67 10.18 -9.19
N LEU A 33 9.51 10.05 -9.85
CA LEU A 33 8.37 10.95 -9.72
C LEU A 33 7.31 10.47 -8.73
N GLY A 34 7.56 9.38 -8.00
CA GLY A 34 6.60 8.69 -7.14
C GLY A 34 5.47 7.97 -7.89
N LEU A 35 5.64 7.76 -9.20
CA LEU A 35 4.63 7.13 -10.06
C LEU A 35 4.93 5.65 -10.27
N TYR A 36 3.86 4.88 -10.51
CA TYR A 36 3.91 3.43 -10.70
C TYR A 36 3.40 3.01 -12.07
N ALA A 37 3.97 1.90 -12.59
CA ALA A 37 3.44 1.21 -13.74
C ALA A 37 2.39 0.16 -13.36
N GLU A 38 1.84 -0.52 -14.36
CA GLU A 38 0.89 -1.62 -14.18
C GLU A 38 1.52 -2.81 -13.46
N GLU A 39 2.75 -3.14 -13.84
CA GLU A 39 3.52 -4.23 -13.28
C GLU A 39 4.91 -3.78 -12.87
N MET A 40 5.45 -4.48 -11.88
CA MET A 40 6.82 -4.33 -11.43
C MET A 40 7.44 -5.72 -11.43
N GLU A 41 8.60 -5.84 -12.05
CA GLU A 41 9.37 -7.09 -12.02
C GLU A 41 9.96 -7.27 -10.60
N PRO A 42 9.67 -8.38 -9.89
CA PRO A 42 10.05 -8.52 -8.47
C PRO A 42 11.55 -8.55 -8.17
N GLY A 43 12.40 -8.99 -9.11
CA GLY A 43 13.84 -9.10 -8.88
C GLY A 43 14.63 -7.80 -9.11
N THR A 44 14.16 -6.96 -10.03
CA THR A 44 14.86 -5.77 -10.53
C THR A 44 14.10 -4.48 -10.22
N HIS A 45 12.85 -4.58 -9.78
CA HIS A 45 11.90 -3.47 -9.65
C HIS A 45 11.66 -2.70 -10.95
N ALA A 46 11.95 -3.30 -12.10
CA ALA A 46 11.69 -2.69 -13.38
C ALA A 46 10.17 -2.47 -13.57
N MET A 47 9.79 -1.25 -13.97
CA MET A 47 8.40 -0.87 -14.19
C MET A 47 7.96 -1.20 -15.61
N TRP A 48 6.94 -2.05 -15.74
CA TRP A 48 6.50 -2.61 -17.03
C TRP A 48 5.04 -2.26 -17.31
N GLY A 49 4.72 -2.14 -18.60
CA GLY A 49 3.39 -1.79 -19.09
C GLY A 49 3.11 -0.29 -19.05
N ASN A 50 1.84 0.06 -18.84
CA ASN A 50 1.40 1.46 -18.86
C ASN A 50 2.06 2.25 -17.72
N TYR A 51 2.55 3.45 -18.02
CA TYR A 51 3.17 4.36 -17.04
C TYR A 51 2.79 5.82 -17.33
N PRO A 52 2.22 6.55 -16.35
CA PRO A 52 1.72 6.07 -15.05
C PRO A 52 0.43 5.26 -15.21
N GLN A 53 0.26 4.19 -14.42
CA GLN A 53 -0.96 3.38 -14.44
C GLN A 53 -1.94 3.82 -13.35
N ALA A 54 -3.07 4.41 -13.73
CA ALA A 54 -4.07 4.96 -12.80
C ALA A 54 -4.62 3.91 -11.82
N LEU A 55 -4.87 2.68 -12.28
CA LEU A 55 -5.40 1.61 -11.43
C LEU A 55 -4.43 1.20 -10.31
N THR A 56 -3.13 1.18 -10.60
CA THR A 56 -2.09 0.92 -9.59
C THR A 56 -2.11 2.00 -8.52
N HIS A 57 -2.21 3.27 -8.91
CA HIS A 57 -2.28 4.37 -7.94
C HIS A 57 -3.58 4.31 -7.12
N LEU A 58 -4.71 4.00 -7.75
CA LEU A 58 -6.00 3.88 -7.05
C LEU A 58 -5.95 2.80 -5.97
N ALA A 59 -5.32 1.65 -6.26
CA ALA A 59 -5.15 0.57 -5.28
C ALA A 59 -4.25 1.00 -4.11
N LEU A 60 -3.18 1.76 -4.36
CA LEU A 60 -2.31 2.29 -3.30
C LEU A 60 -3.06 3.28 -2.40
N ILE A 61 -3.86 4.16 -2.99
CA ILE A 61 -4.69 5.13 -2.26
C ILE A 61 -5.76 4.42 -1.41
N SER A 62 -6.43 3.41 -1.97
CA SER A 62 -7.40 2.58 -1.25
C SER A 62 -6.78 1.91 -0.02
N ALA A 63 -5.62 1.30 -0.19
CA ALA A 63 -4.89 0.66 0.89
C ALA A 63 -4.49 1.66 1.99
N ALA A 64 -4.06 2.86 1.62
CA ALA A 64 -3.71 3.91 2.58
C ALA A 64 -4.93 4.39 3.39
N ASP A 65 -6.08 4.57 2.74
CA ASP A 65 -7.31 4.98 3.44
C ASP A 65 -7.81 3.91 4.42
N ILE A 66 -7.76 2.64 4.02
CA ILE A 66 -8.12 1.50 4.88
C ILE A 66 -7.18 1.39 6.07
N LEU A 67 -5.86 1.48 5.85
CA LEU A 67 -4.85 1.48 6.91
C LEU A 67 -5.10 2.62 7.91
N ALA A 68 -5.25 3.86 7.42
CA ALA A 68 -5.47 5.02 8.27
C ALA A 68 -6.77 4.89 9.09
N SER A 69 -7.83 4.39 8.47
CA SER A 69 -9.11 4.13 9.14
C SER A 69 -9.01 3.03 10.20
N SER A 70 -8.29 1.94 9.91
CA SER A 70 -8.05 0.86 10.88
C SER A 70 -7.19 1.32 12.06
N ALA A 71 -6.13 2.08 11.81
CA ALA A 71 -5.27 2.63 12.87
C ALA A 71 -6.05 3.55 13.82
N ARG A 72 -6.93 4.42 13.30
CA ARG A 72 -7.80 5.27 14.14
C ARG A 72 -8.76 4.46 15.00
N ARG A 73 -9.35 3.39 14.45
CA ARG A 73 -10.23 2.49 15.21
C ARG A 73 -9.48 1.75 16.32
N ALA A 74 -8.25 1.31 16.06
CA ALA A 74 -7.42 0.65 17.07
C ALA A 74 -7.13 1.58 18.25
N GLN A 75 -6.72 2.82 17.98
CA GLN A 75 -6.47 3.84 19.00
C GLN A 75 -7.72 4.16 19.84
N ALA A 76 -8.89 4.33 19.20
CA ALA A 76 -10.15 4.59 19.90
C ALA A 76 -10.61 3.44 20.81
N ARG A 77 -10.15 2.21 20.55
CA ARG A 77 -10.47 1.00 21.33
C ARG A 77 -9.49 0.72 22.46
N SER A 78 -8.44 1.53 22.61
CA SER A 78 -7.52 1.50 23.75
C SER A 78 -7.81 2.69 24.70
N PRO A 79 -8.96 2.72 25.40
CA PRO A 79 -9.10 3.62 26.52
C PRO A 79 -8.28 3.05 27.69
N LEU A 80 -7.59 3.96 28.38
CA LEU A 80 -6.82 3.73 29.61
C LEU A 80 -7.54 2.83 30.62
#